data_AF-A0A5D4HDL8-F1
#
_entry.id   AF-A0A5D4HDL8-F1
#
_cell.length_a   1.000
_cell.length_b   1.000
_cell.length_c   1.000
_cell.angle_alpha   90.00
_cell.angle_beta   90.00
_cell.angle_gamma   90.00
#
_symmetry.space_group_name_H-M   'P 1'
#
loop_
_entity.id
_entity.type
_entity.pdbx_description
1 polymer ?
#
loop_
_entity_poly.entity_id
_entity_poly.type
_entity_poly.pdbx_seq_one_letter_code
_entity_poly.pdbx_strand_id
1 'polypeptide(L)'
;MANKTIEDTFIRSGGTTRKASCQEVGALMLNSKSPPWEELHASKLLNDIEVITLLEYDKILELLGRPVPGDLKEILKWLEDEKMIIDVDGKGYYITNFGAISAAKDLSKFDGLARKAIRIIKYEGKNKAGASKEYPWIFRRDHASDFGQTVPL
;
A
#
# COMPACT_ATOMS: atom_id res chain seq x y z
N MET A 1 37.56 -7.87 2.95
CA MET A 1 36.57 -6.84 3.39
C MET A 1 36.62 -6.80 4.90
N ALA A 2 36.79 -5.65 5.53
CA ALA A 2 36.88 -5.57 6.99
C ALA A 2 35.53 -5.93 7.62
N ASN A 3 35.53 -6.85 8.58
CA ASN A 3 34.32 -7.34 9.24
C ASN A 3 33.86 -6.28 10.27
N LYS A 4 33.01 -5.33 9.83
CA LYS A 4 32.43 -4.31 10.69
C LYS A 4 31.37 -4.94 11.59
N THR A 5 31.41 -4.61 12.87
CA THR A 5 30.42 -5.07 13.85
C THR A 5 29.41 -3.95 14.15
N ILE A 6 28.40 -4.25 14.96
CA ILE A 6 27.32 -3.31 15.29
C ILE A 6 27.83 -2.05 16.02
N GLU A 7 28.98 -2.16 16.68
CA GLU A 7 29.71 -1.09 17.35
C GLU A 7 30.33 -0.08 16.36
N ASP A 8 30.44 -0.43 15.08
CA ASP A 8 30.90 0.47 14.01
C ASP A 8 29.73 1.24 13.35
N THR A 9 28.69 1.51 14.12
CA THR A 9 27.53 2.34 13.71
C THR A 9 27.86 3.83 13.78
N PHE A 10 27.33 4.59 12.82
CA PHE A 10 27.46 6.05 12.77
C PHE A 10 26.08 6.71 12.82
N ILE A 11 26.00 7.86 13.49
CA ILE A 11 24.79 8.69 13.54
C ILE A 11 25.07 10.08 12.98
N ARG A 12 24.03 10.68 12.39
CA ARG A 12 24.03 12.09 12.00
C ARG A 12 23.69 12.94 13.22
N SER A 13 24.51 13.95 13.47
CA SER A 13 24.27 14.94 14.52
C SER A 13 24.56 16.32 13.94
N GLY A 14 23.49 17.12 13.77
CA GLY A 14 23.54 18.34 12.97
C GLY A 14 23.97 18.05 11.53
N GLY A 15 24.96 18.81 11.04
CA GLY A 15 25.53 18.66 9.70
C GLY A 15 26.65 17.62 9.56
N THR A 16 26.99 16.85 10.60
CA THR A 16 28.14 15.92 10.60
C THR A 16 27.72 14.47 10.86
N THR A 17 28.54 13.52 10.40
CA THR A 17 28.37 12.07 10.66
C THR A 17 29.48 11.59 11.58
N ARG A 18 29.14 11.07 12.76
CA ARG A 18 30.10 10.60 13.77
C ARG A 18 29.80 9.19 14.24
N LYS A 19 30.78 8.51 14.83
CA LYS A 19 30.58 7.19 15.43
C LYS A 19 29.59 7.29 16.60
N ALA A 20 28.66 6.35 16.67
CA ALA A 20 27.69 6.23 17.75
C ALA A 20 28.38 5.66 19.01
N SER A 21 28.02 6.19 20.17
CA SER A 21 28.39 5.58 21.45
C SER A 21 27.64 4.27 21.67
N CYS A 22 28.15 3.40 22.55
CA CYS A 22 27.49 2.13 22.88
C CYS A 22 26.05 2.34 23.39
N GLN A 23 25.81 3.41 24.17
CA GLN A 23 24.49 3.77 24.69
C GLN A 23 23.56 4.20 23.54
N GLU A 24 24.06 4.97 22.57
CA GLU A 24 23.30 5.35 21.37
C GLU A 24 22.98 4.14 20.50
N VAL A 25 23.92 3.20 20.32
CA VAL A 25 23.66 1.94 19.60
C VAL A 25 22.58 1.13 20.32
N GLY A 26 22.66 0.99 21.65
CA GLY A 26 21.63 0.32 22.45
C GLY A 26 20.26 1.00 22.34
N ALA A 27 20.22 2.32 22.38
CA ALA A 27 18.99 3.10 22.21
C ALA A 27 18.41 2.96 20.80
N LEU A 28 19.25 2.96 19.76
CA LEU A 28 18.83 2.72 18.38
C LEU A 28 18.21 1.33 18.23
N MET A 29 18.82 0.30 18.82
CA MET A 29 18.28 -1.07 18.80
C MET A 29 16.93 -1.14 19.50
N LEU A 30 16.82 -0.57 20.70
CA LEU A 30 15.59 -0.59 21.50
C LEU A 30 14.44 0.16 20.83
N ASN A 31 14.73 1.27 20.15
CA ASN A 31 13.74 2.10 19.48
C ASN A 31 13.54 1.75 18.00
N SER A 32 14.36 0.87 17.44
CA SER A 32 14.15 0.38 16.08
C SER A 32 12.88 -0.44 16.02
N LYS A 33 12.05 -0.15 15.02
CA LYS A 33 10.86 -0.95 14.71
C LYS A 33 10.98 -1.38 13.26
N SER A 34 10.68 -2.64 13.01
CA SER A 34 10.46 -3.07 11.63
C SER A 34 9.25 -2.32 11.09
N PRO A 35 9.33 -1.72 9.89
CA PRO A 35 8.17 -1.07 9.31
C PRO A 35 7.03 -2.08 9.20
N PRO A 36 5.79 -1.68 9.56
CA PRO A 36 4.64 -2.53 9.38
C PRO A 36 4.45 -2.84 7.89
N TRP A 37 3.77 -3.94 7.59
CA TRP A 37 3.64 -4.44 6.22
C TRP A 37 3.01 -3.40 5.28
N GLU A 38 2.09 -2.60 5.79
CA GLU A 38 1.36 -1.52 5.14
C GLU A 38 2.27 -0.44 4.58
N GLU A 39 3.37 -0.13 5.28
CA GLU A 39 4.33 0.91 4.92
C GLU A 39 5.41 0.43 3.94
N LEU A 40 5.51 -0.89 3.71
CA LEU A 40 6.42 -1.43 2.72
C LEU A 40 5.96 -1.09 1.30
N HIS A 41 6.91 -0.99 0.38
CA HIS A 41 6.63 -0.66 -1.02
C HIS A 41 6.03 -1.85 -1.77
N ALA A 42 4.93 -1.59 -2.47
CA ALA A 42 4.26 -2.52 -3.38
C ALA A 42 4.72 -2.37 -4.83
N SER A 43 5.38 -1.25 -5.17
CA SER A 43 5.81 -0.93 -6.52
C SER A 43 7.32 -0.66 -6.60
N LYS A 44 7.81 -0.59 -7.84
CA LYS A 44 9.09 0.07 -8.17
C LYS A 44 8.92 1.59 -8.04
N LEU A 45 10.01 2.34 -8.30
CA LEU A 45 9.94 3.80 -8.39
C LEU A 45 9.12 4.17 -9.63
N LEU A 46 8.11 5.02 -9.43
CA LEU A 46 7.17 5.45 -10.46
C LEU A 46 7.19 6.97 -10.61
N ASN A 47 6.83 7.46 -11.79
CA ASN A 47 6.54 8.88 -11.99
C ASN A 47 5.07 9.21 -11.64
N ASP A 48 4.79 10.51 -11.61
CA ASP A 48 3.48 11.11 -11.32
C ASP A 48 2.33 10.47 -12.10
N ILE A 49 2.51 10.29 -13.42
CA ILE A 49 1.51 9.76 -14.34
C ILE A 49 1.26 8.27 -14.07
N GLU A 50 2.33 7.51 -13.80
CA GLU A 50 2.22 6.08 -13.49
C GLU A 50 1.44 5.85 -12.19
N VAL A 51 1.68 6.67 -11.16
CA VAL A 51 0.95 6.60 -9.89
C VAL A 51 -0.56 6.78 -10.09
N ILE A 52 -0.97 7.89 -10.72
CA ILE A 52 -2.41 8.17 -10.95
C ILE A 52 -3.05 7.19 -11.94
N THR A 53 -2.24 6.55 -12.79
CA THR A 53 -2.71 5.50 -13.69
C THR A 53 -3.00 4.21 -12.93
N LEU A 54 -2.19 3.87 -11.93
CA LEU A 54 -2.35 2.65 -11.13
C LEU A 54 -3.39 2.77 -10.01
N LEU A 55 -3.60 3.98 -9.47
CA LEU A 55 -4.50 4.22 -8.34
C LEU A 55 -5.82 4.89 -8.77
N GLU A 56 -6.93 4.45 -8.20
CA GLU A 56 -8.31 4.93 -8.39
C GLU A 56 -8.69 5.93 -7.27
N TYR A 57 -7.92 7.01 -7.18
CA TYR A 57 -8.02 8.04 -6.13
C TYR A 57 -9.34 8.83 -6.17
N ASP A 58 -9.89 9.03 -7.37
CA ASP A 58 -11.13 9.73 -7.63
C ASP A 58 -12.32 9.07 -6.91
N LYS A 59 -12.43 7.75 -6.99
CA LYS A 59 -13.48 6.99 -6.29
C LYS A 59 -13.34 7.06 -4.77
N ILE A 60 -12.11 7.06 -4.26
CA ILE A 60 -11.90 7.18 -2.80
C ILE A 60 -12.36 8.55 -2.34
N LEU A 61 -12.03 9.61 -3.07
CA LEU A 61 -12.48 10.96 -2.74
C LEU A 61 -14.00 11.09 -2.84
N GLU A 62 -14.63 10.48 -3.84
CA GLU A 62 -16.09 10.38 -3.94
C GLU A 62 -16.71 9.69 -2.72
N LEU A 63 -16.18 8.54 -2.29
CA LEU A 63 -16.64 7.82 -1.10
C LEU A 63 -16.43 8.61 0.19
N LEU A 64 -15.40 9.44 0.26
CA LEU A 64 -15.13 10.35 1.38
C LEU A 64 -15.95 11.64 1.31
N GLY A 65 -16.72 11.87 0.24
CA GLY A 65 -17.45 13.12 0.02
C GLY A 65 -16.54 14.33 -0.17
N ARG A 66 -15.29 14.12 -0.62
CA ARG A 66 -14.31 15.17 -0.86
C ARG A 66 -14.26 15.52 -2.36
N PRO A 67 -14.09 16.80 -2.73
CA PRO A 67 -13.89 17.17 -4.13
C PRO A 67 -12.53 16.63 -4.62
N VAL A 68 -12.48 16.21 -5.88
CA VAL A 68 -11.22 15.85 -6.53
C VAL A 68 -10.41 17.13 -6.79
N PRO A 69 -9.15 17.22 -6.30
CA PRO A 69 -8.29 18.37 -6.59
C PRO A 69 -8.07 18.54 -8.10
N GLY A 70 -7.94 19.79 -8.55
CA GLY A 70 -7.81 20.12 -9.97
C GLY A 70 -6.38 19.97 -10.51
N ASP A 71 -5.39 19.93 -9.63
CA ASP A 71 -3.97 19.82 -9.98
C ASP A 71 -3.40 18.44 -9.60
N LEU A 72 -2.54 17.92 -10.48
CA LEU A 72 -1.85 16.65 -10.27
C LEU A 72 -1.01 16.66 -9.01
N LYS A 73 -0.36 17.78 -8.70
CA LYS A 73 0.47 17.90 -7.49
C LYS A 73 -0.36 17.83 -6.22
N GLU A 74 -1.58 18.39 -6.24
CA GLU A 74 -2.49 18.32 -5.10
C GLU A 74 -2.99 16.88 -4.88
N ILE A 75 -3.26 16.15 -5.96
CA ILE A 75 -3.61 14.72 -5.90
C ILE A 75 -2.48 13.90 -5.29
N LEU A 76 -1.25 14.07 -5.79
CA LEU A 76 -0.07 13.35 -5.28
C LEU A 76 0.20 13.68 -3.82
N LYS A 77 0.11 14.96 -3.45
CA LYS A 77 0.26 15.39 -2.06
C LYS A 77 -0.81 14.76 -1.16
N TRP A 78 -2.06 14.70 -1.61
CA TRP A 78 -3.12 14.04 -0.85
C TRP A 78 -2.85 12.53 -0.68
N LEU A 79 -2.39 11.85 -1.73
CA LEU A 79 -2.00 10.44 -1.66
C LEU A 79 -0.82 10.21 -0.69
N GLU A 80 0.12 11.14 -0.63
CA GLU A 80 1.25 11.10 0.31
C GLU A 80 0.79 11.35 1.75
N ASP A 81 -0.06 12.36 1.98
CA ASP A 81 -0.63 12.68 3.29
C ASP A 81 -1.46 11.50 3.85
N GLU A 82 -2.17 10.76 3.00
CA GLU A 82 -2.91 9.54 3.35
C GLU A 82 -2.02 8.26 3.35
N LYS A 83 -0.69 8.41 3.21
CA LYS A 83 0.32 7.33 3.25
C LYS A 83 0.16 6.25 2.19
N MET A 84 -0.51 6.56 1.09
CA MET A 84 -0.66 5.65 -0.05
C MET A 84 0.58 5.62 -0.94
N ILE A 85 1.33 6.73 -0.96
CA ILE A 85 2.58 6.87 -1.68
C ILE A 85 3.66 7.51 -0.79
N ILE A 86 4.92 7.35 -1.20
CA ILE A 86 6.10 7.95 -0.56
C ILE A 86 6.92 8.66 -1.63
N ASP A 87 7.17 9.96 -1.47
CA ASP A 87 8.08 10.73 -2.33
C ASP A 87 9.54 10.34 -2.11
N VAL A 88 10.33 10.37 -3.19
CA VAL A 88 11.76 10.07 -3.16
C VAL A 88 12.54 11.31 -3.58
N ASP A 89 12.48 12.34 -2.75
CA ASP A 89 13.13 13.64 -2.95
C ASP A 89 12.85 14.22 -4.35
N GLY A 90 11.61 14.13 -4.82
CA GLY A 90 11.16 14.60 -6.13
C GLY A 90 11.64 13.78 -7.35
N LYS A 91 12.25 12.60 -7.14
CA LYS A 91 12.65 11.69 -8.23
C LYS A 91 11.51 10.78 -8.71
N GLY A 92 10.43 10.72 -7.94
CA GLY A 92 9.29 9.83 -8.16
C GLY A 92 8.78 9.27 -6.84
N TYR A 93 7.90 8.28 -6.96
CA TYR A 93 7.11 7.76 -5.85
C TYR A 93 7.17 6.25 -5.76
N TYR A 94 7.12 5.73 -4.53
CA TYR A 94 6.73 4.35 -4.26
C TYR A 94 5.27 4.30 -3.83
N ILE A 95 4.52 3.33 -4.34
CA ILE A 95 3.20 3.01 -3.80
C ILE A 95 3.39 2.05 -2.62
N THR A 96 2.75 2.35 -1.49
CA THR A 96 2.78 1.48 -0.31
C THR A 96 1.84 0.29 -0.48
N ASN A 97 2.05 -0.77 0.28
CA ASN A 97 1.13 -1.90 0.34
C ASN A 97 -0.28 -1.47 0.74
N PHE A 98 -0.38 -0.50 1.64
CA PHE A 98 -1.65 0.13 1.99
C PHE A 98 -2.28 0.84 0.79
N GLY A 99 -1.52 1.71 0.09
CA GLY A 99 -2.02 2.41 -1.10
C GLY A 99 -2.49 1.45 -2.20
N ALA A 100 -1.75 0.38 -2.44
CA ALA A 100 -2.12 -0.62 -3.42
C ALA A 100 -3.39 -1.39 -3.03
N ILE A 101 -3.56 -1.84 -1.78
CA ILE A 101 -4.79 -2.52 -1.37
C ILE A 101 -6.01 -1.59 -1.39
N SER A 102 -5.82 -0.35 -0.95
CA SER A 102 -6.92 0.60 -0.77
C SER A 102 -7.37 1.24 -2.08
N ALA A 103 -6.43 1.49 -3.00
CA ALA A 103 -6.65 2.34 -4.16
C ALA A 103 -6.25 1.71 -5.50
N ALA A 104 -5.70 0.50 -5.57
CA ALA A 104 -5.32 -0.06 -6.86
C ALA A 104 -6.53 -0.27 -7.78
N LYS A 105 -6.41 0.19 -9.03
CA LYS A 105 -7.34 -0.18 -10.11
C LYS A 105 -7.28 -1.67 -10.43
N ASP A 106 -6.08 -2.23 -10.32
CA ASP A 106 -5.82 -3.65 -10.59
C ASP A 106 -4.70 -4.14 -9.66
N LEU A 107 -5.09 -4.90 -8.64
CA LEU A 107 -4.15 -5.44 -7.64
C LEU A 107 -3.17 -6.45 -8.23
N SER A 108 -3.46 -7.02 -9.42
CA SER A 108 -2.56 -7.96 -10.08
C SER A 108 -1.30 -7.29 -10.66
N LYS A 109 -1.31 -5.96 -10.80
CA LYS A 109 -0.15 -5.17 -11.23
C LYS A 109 0.89 -4.95 -10.14
N PHE A 110 0.61 -5.38 -8.91
CA PHE A 110 1.50 -5.24 -7.77
C PHE A 110 2.02 -6.61 -7.33
N ASP A 111 3.34 -6.78 -7.39
CA ASP A 111 4.01 -8.04 -7.08
C ASP A 111 3.72 -8.46 -5.63
N GLY A 112 3.29 -9.72 -5.45
CA GLY A 112 2.99 -10.27 -4.12
C GLY A 112 1.63 -9.88 -3.53
N LEU A 113 0.88 -8.95 -4.15
CA LEU A 113 -0.44 -8.53 -3.67
C LEU A 113 -1.62 -9.29 -4.30
N ALA A 114 -1.43 -9.97 -5.43
CA ALA A 114 -2.50 -10.71 -6.11
C ALA A 114 -3.23 -11.72 -5.20
N ARG A 115 -2.53 -12.31 -4.21
CA ARG A 115 -3.14 -13.27 -3.26
C ARG A 115 -3.92 -12.61 -2.11
N LYS A 116 -3.79 -11.29 -1.93
CA LYS A 116 -4.48 -10.49 -0.90
C LYS A 116 -5.78 -9.85 -1.38
N ALA A 117 -6.19 -10.10 -2.63
CA ALA A 117 -7.50 -9.70 -3.11
C ALA A 117 -8.60 -10.35 -2.25
N ILE A 118 -9.71 -9.62 -2.08
CA ILE A 118 -10.93 -10.16 -1.44
C ILE A 118 -11.34 -11.44 -2.21
N ARG A 119 -11.76 -12.47 -1.48
CA ARG A 119 -12.27 -13.72 -2.07
C ARG A 119 -13.73 -13.85 -1.69
N ILE A 120 -14.61 -14.02 -2.67
CA ILE A 120 -16.02 -14.29 -2.41
C ILE A 120 -16.23 -15.80 -2.53
N ILE A 121 -16.68 -16.43 -1.44
CA ILE A 121 -17.04 -17.84 -1.43
C ILE A 121 -18.56 -17.92 -1.36
N LYS A 122 -19.18 -18.40 -2.44
CA LYS A 122 -20.62 -18.65 -2.48
C LYS A 122 -20.89 -20.08 -2.02
N TYR A 123 -21.76 -20.23 -1.02
CA TYR A 123 -22.22 -21.53 -0.54
C TYR A 123 -23.62 -21.82 -1.08
N GLU A 124 -23.83 -22.99 -1.68
CA GLU A 124 -25.17 -23.47 -2.03
C GLU A 124 -25.77 -24.22 -0.83
N GLY A 125 -26.63 -23.54 -0.05
CA GLY A 125 -27.38 -24.10 1.08
C GLY A 125 -26.96 -23.62 2.47
N LYS A 126 -27.73 -24.01 3.51
CA LYS A 126 -27.54 -23.58 4.92
C LYS A 126 -26.35 -24.23 5.66
N ASN A 127 -25.69 -25.22 5.05
CA ASN A 127 -24.65 -26.03 5.71
C ASN A 127 -23.33 -26.00 4.91
N LYS A 128 -22.19 -26.06 5.62
CA LYS A 128 -20.81 -26.11 5.07
C LYS A 128 -20.49 -27.37 4.24
N ALA A 129 -21.47 -28.25 3.98
CA ALA A 129 -21.30 -29.53 3.32
C ALA A 129 -21.56 -29.50 1.80
N GLY A 130 -22.08 -28.39 1.27
CA GLY A 130 -22.27 -28.19 -0.17
C GLY A 130 -20.97 -27.76 -0.87
N ALA A 131 -20.86 -28.08 -2.17
CA ALA A 131 -19.75 -27.61 -3.00
C ALA A 131 -19.62 -26.08 -2.90
N SER A 132 -18.50 -25.62 -2.36
CA SER A 132 -18.18 -24.19 -2.31
C SER A 132 -17.44 -23.82 -3.59
N LYS A 133 -17.89 -22.76 -4.24
CA LYS A 133 -17.20 -22.21 -5.42
C LYS A 133 -16.55 -20.90 -5.01
N GLU A 134 -15.22 -20.90 -5.06
CA GLU A 134 -14.41 -19.73 -4.75
C GLU A 134 -14.28 -18.86 -6.00
N TYR A 135 -14.63 -17.59 -5.86
CA TYR A 135 -14.44 -16.58 -6.89
C TYR A 135 -13.37 -15.60 -6.40
N PRO A 136 -12.23 -15.46 -7.11
CA PRO A 136 -11.35 -14.33 -6.87
C PRO A 136 -12.13 -13.06 -7.16
N TRP A 137 -12.15 -12.12 -6.21
CA TRP A 137 -12.79 -10.83 -6.46
C TRP A 137 -11.92 -10.03 -7.41
N ILE A 138 -12.37 -9.97 -8.66
CA ILE A 138 -11.78 -9.12 -9.68
C ILE A 138 -12.66 -7.89 -9.74
N PHE A 139 -12.13 -6.72 -9.41
CA PHE A 139 -12.84 -5.46 -9.60
C PHE A 139 -12.93 -5.19 -11.12
N ARG A 140 -13.93 -5.77 -11.78
CA ARG A 140 -14.29 -5.42 -13.15
C ARG A 140 -15.56 -4.58 -13.15
N ARG A 141 -15.50 -3.49 -13.92
CA ARG A 141 -16.49 -2.41 -14.02
C ARG A 141 -17.90 -2.89 -14.42
N ASP A 142 -18.01 -4.11 -14.93
CA ASP A 142 -19.23 -4.74 -15.45
C ASP A 142 -19.99 -5.61 -14.43
N HIS A 143 -19.43 -5.90 -13.26
CA HIS A 143 -20.02 -6.86 -12.30
C HIS A 143 -20.67 -6.22 -11.06
N ALA A 144 -20.75 -4.88 -10.97
CA ALA A 144 -21.47 -4.21 -9.88
C ALA A 144 -22.98 -4.58 -9.83
N SER A 145 -23.51 -5.18 -10.89
CA SER A 145 -24.87 -5.73 -10.99
C SER A 145 -25.08 -7.05 -10.25
N ASP A 146 -24.04 -7.76 -9.82
CA ASP A 146 -24.19 -9.12 -9.26
C ASP A 146 -24.52 -9.13 -7.76
N PHE A 147 -24.35 -7.99 -7.07
CA PHE A 147 -24.78 -7.84 -5.67
C PHE A 147 -26.32 -7.83 -5.53
N GLY A 148 -27.05 -7.48 -6.59
CA GLY A 148 -28.50 -7.29 -6.58
C GLY A 148 -29.34 -8.47 -7.08
N GLN A 149 -28.75 -9.54 -7.62
CA GLN A 149 -29.52 -10.60 -8.30
C GLN A 149 -29.53 -11.98 -7.63
N THR A 150 -29.02 -12.16 -6.41
CA THR A 150 -28.96 -13.52 -5.81
C THR A 150 -29.48 -13.65 -4.39
N VAL A 151 -30.49 -12.86 -4.01
CA VAL A 151 -31.35 -13.18 -2.86
C VAL A 151 -32.82 -13.07 -3.27
N PRO A 152 -33.47 -14.15 -3.77
CA PRO A 152 -34.89 -14.28 -3.57
C PRO A 152 -35.13 -14.56 -2.07
N LEU A 153 -36.11 -13.88 -1.48
CA LEU A 153 -36.67 -14.22 -0.17
C LEU A 153 -37.12 -15.69 -0.13
#